data_AF-A0A5S3VSL9-F1
#
_entry.id   AF-A0A5S3VSL9-F1
#
_cell.length_a   1.000
_cell.length_b   1.000
_cell.length_c   1.000
_cell.angle_alpha   90.00
_cell.angle_beta   90.00
_cell.angle_gamma   90.00
#
_symmetry.space_group_name_H-M   'P 1'
#
loop_
_entity.id
_entity.type
_entity.pdbx_description
1 polymer ?
#
loop_
_entity_poly.entity_id
_entity_poly.type
_entity_poly.pdbx_seq_one_letter_code
_entity_poly.pdbx_strand_id
1 'polypeptide(L)'
;KSYANFQAIDSKSLLLVSYPFLLDTYQIDLDSNKITPIVKSEHEDHMGIEVDNGYLLLTRERGEKVINLIDGSSNRTPLPIPKGRYSSIRYNFETNQLLVQYSDKIEVYNYSDLSLEDVIYV
;
A
#
# COMPACT_ATOMS: atom_id res chain seq x y z
N LYS A 1 3.90 -20.12 0.28
CA LYS A 1 3.53 -18.87 0.97
C LYS A 1 4.58 -17.83 0.58
N SER A 2 4.21 -16.70 -0.02
CA SER A 2 5.21 -15.68 -0.38
C SER A 2 5.74 -15.02 0.90
N TYR A 3 7.05 -14.93 1.04
CA TYR A 3 7.74 -14.44 2.25
C TYR A 3 8.10 -12.95 2.17
N ALA A 4 7.87 -12.33 1.01
CA ALA A 4 8.01 -10.90 0.76
C ALA A 4 7.04 -10.50 -0.35
N ASN A 5 6.51 -9.28 -0.28
CA ASN A 5 5.82 -8.63 -1.38
C ASN A 5 6.68 -7.47 -1.86
N PHE A 6 6.64 -7.24 -3.17
CA PHE A 6 7.34 -6.15 -3.80
C PHE A 6 6.45 -5.44 -4.80
N GLN A 7 6.67 -4.15 -4.96
CA GLN A 7 6.04 -3.33 -5.97
C GLN A 7 7.10 -2.50 -6.67
N ALA A 8 7.11 -2.53 -8.00
CA ALA A 8 7.89 -1.57 -8.76
C ALA A 8 7.26 -0.19 -8.62
N ILE A 9 8.06 0.78 -8.19
CA ILE A 9 7.67 2.19 -8.12
C ILE A 9 7.91 2.82 -9.50
N ASP A 10 9.14 2.66 -10.00
CA ASP A 10 9.58 3.12 -11.32
C ASP A 10 10.60 2.13 -11.92
N SER A 11 11.26 2.52 -13.01
CA SER A 11 12.27 1.69 -13.67
C SER A 11 13.54 1.45 -12.84
N LYS A 12 13.71 2.18 -11.74
CA LYS A 12 14.93 2.25 -10.93
C LYS A 12 14.72 1.84 -9.49
N SER A 13 13.48 1.64 -9.04
CA SER A 13 13.21 1.43 -7.63
C SER A 13 12.06 0.44 -7.36
N LEU A 14 12.24 -0.30 -6.27
CA LEU A 14 11.29 -1.28 -5.76
C LEU A 14 10.93 -0.98 -4.30
N LEU A 15 9.65 -1.02 -3.97
CA LEU A 15 9.18 -1.07 -2.59
C LEU A 15 9.07 -2.52 -2.14
N LEU A 16 9.64 -2.83 -0.97
CA LEU A 16 9.61 -4.16 -0.37
C LEU A 16 8.92 -4.13 0.99
N VAL A 17 8.11 -5.16 1.24
CA VAL A 17 7.54 -5.47 2.55
C VAL A 17 7.84 -6.93 2.90
N SER A 18 8.47 -7.17 4.05
CA SER A 18 8.87 -8.51 4.49
C SER A 18 8.06 -9.03 5.69
N TYR A 19 7.92 -10.35 5.79
CA TYR A 19 7.30 -11.07 6.91
C TYR A 19 8.16 -12.31 7.21
N PRO A 20 8.30 -12.82 8.46
CA PRO A 20 7.67 -12.46 9.75
C PRO A 20 8.51 -11.58 10.69
N PHE A 21 9.77 -11.29 10.36
CA PHE A 21 10.73 -10.75 11.33
C PHE A 21 11.10 -9.27 11.10
N LEU A 22 10.80 -8.73 9.92
CA LEU A 22 11.06 -7.35 9.54
C LEU A 22 9.77 -6.77 8.97
N LEU A 23 8.94 -6.21 9.85
CA LEU A 23 7.68 -5.53 9.49
C LEU A 23 7.92 -4.17 8.80
N ASP A 24 9.18 -3.77 8.72
CA ASP A 24 9.61 -2.55 8.06
C ASP A 24 9.30 -2.58 6.55
N THR A 25 9.07 -1.39 6.01
CA THR A 25 9.00 -1.16 4.57
C THR A 25 10.34 -0.58 4.10
N TYR A 26 10.87 -1.14 3.02
CA TYR A 26 12.16 -0.73 2.45
C TYR A 26 11.98 -0.26 1.01
N GLN A 27 12.78 0.71 0.61
CA GLN A 27 12.99 1.05 -0.80
C GLN A 27 14.36 0.53 -1.23
N ILE A 28 14.38 -0.14 -2.37
CA ILE A 28 15.62 -0.51 -3.06
C ILE A 28 15.79 0.42 -4.24
N ASP A 29 16.95 1.07 -4.31
CA ASP A 29 17.46 1.73 -5.50
C ASP A 29 18.28 0.71 -6.31
N LEU A 30 17.85 0.44 -7.54
CA LEU A 30 18.43 -0.59 -8.42
C LEU A 30 19.75 -0.15 -9.08
N ASP A 31 19.98 1.16 -9.23
CA ASP A 31 21.21 1.67 -9.83
C ASP A 31 22.38 1.55 -8.85
N SER A 32 22.12 1.81 -7.58
CA SER A 32 23.11 1.79 -6.49
C SER A 32 23.10 0.52 -5.66
N ASN A 33 22.11 -0.37 -5.86
CA ASN A 33 21.79 -1.51 -4.98
C ASN A 33 21.66 -1.13 -3.50
N LYS A 34 21.28 0.12 -3.21
CA LYS A 34 21.12 0.62 -1.85
C LYS A 34 19.72 0.30 -1.34
N ILE A 35 19.67 -0.28 -0.14
CA ILE A 35 18.42 -0.53 0.58
C ILE A 35 18.27 0.55 1.66
N THR A 36 17.16 1.26 1.65
CA THR A 36 16.86 2.30 2.64
C THR A 36 15.54 1.95 3.34
N PRO A 37 15.51 1.88 4.69
CA PRO A 37 14.26 1.74 5.42
C PRO A 37 13.42 3.01 5.25
N ILE A 38 12.18 2.85 4.79
CA ILE A 38 11.21 3.94 4.59
C ILE A 38 10.30 4.04 5.82
N VAL A 39 9.87 2.89 6.34
CA VAL A 39 8.95 2.81 7.48
C VAL A 39 9.47 1.75 8.43
N LYS A 40 9.64 2.12 9.70
CA LYS A 40 9.73 1.13 10.79
C LYS A 40 8.32 0.84 11.28
N SER A 41 7.85 -0.38 11.11
CA SER A 41 6.47 -0.74 11.44
C SER A 41 6.44 -1.74 12.58
N GLU A 42 5.57 -1.52 13.57
CA GLU A 42 5.18 -2.57 14.52
C GLU A 42 3.96 -3.35 14.02
N HIS A 43 3.47 -3.04 12.81
CA HIS A 43 2.25 -3.57 12.25
C HIS A 43 2.52 -4.61 11.15
N GLU A 44 1.60 -5.57 11.01
CA GLU A 44 1.60 -6.51 9.89
C GLU A 44 1.18 -5.79 8.61
N ASP A 45 2.10 -5.09 7.96
CA ASP A 45 1.91 -4.55 6.63
C ASP A 45 2.14 -5.65 5.59
N HIS A 46 1.20 -5.79 4.65
CA HIS A 46 1.28 -6.83 3.62
C HIS A 46 1.70 -6.27 2.26
N MET A 47 1.56 -4.96 2.06
CA MET A 47 1.83 -4.29 0.80
C MET A 47 1.93 -2.79 1.03
N GLY A 48 2.75 -2.12 0.22
CA GLY A 48 2.81 -0.67 0.16
C GLY A 48 2.78 -0.16 -1.27
N ILE A 49 2.29 1.05 -1.48
CA ILE A 49 2.34 1.79 -2.73
C ILE A 49 2.80 3.22 -2.44
N GLU A 50 3.67 3.78 -3.27
CA GLU A 50 3.98 5.21 -3.22
C GLU A 50 2.85 6.05 -3.82
N VAL A 51 2.59 7.21 -3.21
CA VAL A 51 1.62 8.23 -3.61
C VAL A 51 2.23 9.61 -3.38
N ASP A 52 1.66 10.67 -3.95
CA ASP A 52 2.25 12.02 -3.93
C ASP A 52 2.59 12.54 -2.51
N ASN A 53 1.84 12.11 -1.51
CA ASN A 53 1.99 12.53 -0.12
C ASN A 53 2.60 11.46 0.80
N GLY A 54 3.21 10.41 0.24
CA GLY A 54 3.94 9.39 0.99
C GLY A 54 3.63 7.97 0.53
N TYR A 55 3.19 7.10 1.45
CA TYR A 55 2.97 5.68 1.13
C TYR A 55 1.63 5.20 1.66
N LEU A 56 0.87 4.51 0.81
CA LEU A 56 -0.28 3.74 1.23
C LEU A 56 0.16 2.34 1.63
N LEU A 57 -0.15 1.94 2.86
CA LEU A 57 0.11 0.60 3.37
C LEU A 57 -1.18 -0.16 3.60
N LEU A 58 -1.20 -1.41 3.16
CA LEU A 58 -2.26 -2.35 3.45
C LEU A 58 -1.90 -3.16 4.70
N THR A 59 -2.52 -2.81 5.82
CA THR A 59 -2.17 -3.33 7.14
C THR A 59 -3.22 -4.28 7.66
N ARG A 60 -2.80 -5.40 8.23
CA ARG A 60 -3.72 -6.33 8.89
C ARG A 60 -3.95 -5.89 10.34
N GLU A 61 -5.21 -5.71 10.71
CA GLU A 61 -5.64 -5.40 12.06
C GLU A 61 -6.76 -6.34 12.49
N ARG A 62 -6.52 -7.17 13.51
CA ARG A 62 -7.53 -8.05 14.13
C ARG A 62 -8.32 -8.94 13.13
N GLY A 63 -7.70 -9.31 12.02
CA GLY A 63 -8.30 -10.18 11.00
C GLY A 63 -8.92 -9.45 9.80
N GLU A 64 -9.03 -8.13 9.86
CA GLU A 64 -9.42 -7.27 8.74
C GLU A 64 -8.20 -6.52 8.22
N LYS A 65 -8.34 -5.85 7.07
CA LYS A 65 -7.31 -4.97 6.53
C LYS A 65 -7.78 -3.52 6.53
N VAL A 66 -6.81 -2.64 6.75
CA VAL A 66 -6.96 -1.18 6.77
C VAL A 66 -5.96 -0.61 5.78
N ILE A 67 -6.38 0.43 5.05
CA ILE A 67 -5.48 1.21 4.20
C ILE A 67 -5.03 2.41 5.03
N ASN A 68 -3.72 2.49 5.26
CA ASN A 68 -3.11 3.57 6.01
C ASN A 68 -2.26 4.44 5.07
N LEU A 69 -2.34 5.75 5.23
CA LEU A 69 -1.36 6.67 4.66
C LEU A 69 -0.24 6.89 5.67
N ILE A 70 1.01 6.80 5.20
CA ILE A 70 2.19 7.23 5.93
C ILE A 70 2.75 8.46 5.26
N ASP A 71 2.78 9.58 5.99
CA ASP A 71 3.35 10.83 5.52
C ASP A 71 4.90 10.81 5.58
N GLY A 72 5.54 11.83 4.99
CA GLY A 72 7.00 11.97 5.01
C GLY A 72 7.63 12.09 6.41
N SER A 73 6.83 12.22 7.47
CA SER A 73 7.26 12.22 8.88
C SER A 73 7.04 10.87 9.56
N SER A 74 6.68 9.83 8.81
CA SER A 74 6.32 8.50 9.31
C SER A 74 5.05 8.45 10.16
N ASN A 75 4.19 9.48 10.12
CA ASN A 75 2.90 9.41 10.81
C ASN A 75 1.93 8.56 10.01
N ARG A 76 1.32 7.58 10.69
CA ARG A 76 0.34 6.68 10.11
C ARG A 76 -1.08 7.19 10.38
N THR A 77 -1.84 7.39 9.32
CA THR A 77 -3.26 7.80 9.38
C THR A 77 -4.12 6.83 8.59
N PRO A 78 -5.16 6.21 9.17
CA PRO A 78 -6.07 5.37 8.41
C PRO A 78 -6.87 6.22 7.42
N LEU A 79 -6.99 5.75 6.18
CA LEU A 79 -7.89 6.37 5.22
C LEU A 79 -9.36 6.14 5.65
N PRO A 80 -10.27 7.07 5.38
CA PRO A 80 -11.72 6.93 5.60
C PRO A 80 -12.41 5.94 4.64
N ILE A 81 -11.69 4.92 4.20
CA ILE A 81 -12.24 3.74 3.53
C ILE A 81 -12.59 2.75 4.65
N PRO A 82 -13.73 2.03 4.58
CA PRO A 82 -14.07 1.01 5.58
C PRO A 82 -12.93 0.01 5.82
N LYS A 83 -13.05 -0.84 6.85
CA LYS A 83 -12.16 -2.00 6.98
C LYS A 83 -12.75 -3.15 6.18
N GLY A 84 -11.91 -4.02 5.64
CA GLY A 84 -12.41 -5.11 4.82
C GLY A 84 -11.38 -6.20 4.52
N ARG A 85 -11.83 -7.20 3.76
CA ARG A 85 -10.99 -8.32 3.33
C ARG A 85 -10.31 -8.00 1.99
N TYR A 86 -9.50 -6.96 1.99
CA TYR A 86 -8.78 -6.53 0.80
C TYR A 86 -7.73 -7.57 0.43
N SER A 87 -7.64 -7.91 -0.85
CA SER A 87 -6.54 -8.72 -1.36
C SER A 87 -5.37 -7.82 -1.76
N SER A 88 -5.65 -6.65 -2.33
CA SER A 88 -4.67 -5.71 -2.87
C SER A 88 -5.22 -4.29 -2.94
N ILE A 89 -4.33 -3.33 -3.17
CA ILE A 89 -4.60 -1.94 -3.55
C ILE A 89 -3.71 -1.56 -4.75
N ARG A 90 -4.13 -0.60 -5.57
CA ARG A 90 -3.31 0.02 -6.63
C ARG A 90 -3.65 1.50 -6.73
N TYR A 91 -2.66 2.31 -7.07
CA TYR A 91 -2.85 3.74 -7.31
C TYR A 91 -2.55 4.06 -8.77
N ASN A 92 -3.46 4.78 -9.42
CA ASN A 92 -3.27 5.29 -10.77
C ASN A 92 -2.99 6.79 -10.70
N PHE A 93 -1.73 7.17 -10.98
CA PHE A 93 -1.30 8.57 -11.00
C PHE A 93 -1.93 9.38 -12.12
N GLU A 94 -2.26 8.77 -13.26
CA GLU A 94 -2.82 9.49 -14.43
C GLU A 94 -4.27 9.93 -14.19
N THR A 95 -5.05 9.07 -13.54
CA THR A 95 -6.47 9.33 -13.27
C THR A 95 -6.75 9.72 -11.82
N ASN A 96 -5.73 9.73 -10.95
CA ASN A 96 -5.83 9.99 -9.52
C ASN A 96 -6.85 9.05 -8.84
N GLN A 97 -6.75 7.76 -9.16
CA GLN A 97 -7.69 6.73 -8.66
C GLN A 97 -6.99 5.72 -7.76
N LEU A 98 -7.64 5.39 -6.65
CA LEU A 98 -7.26 4.30 -5.76
C LEU A 98 -8.17 3.09 -6.02
N LEU A 99 -7.58 2.00 -6.48
CA LEU A 99 -8.27 0.74 -6.72
C LEU A 99 -8.10 -0.14 -5.48
N VAL A 100 -9.20 -0.61 -4.90
CA VAL A 100 -9.22 -1.50 -3.74
C VAL A 100 -9.80 -2.84 -4.16
N GLN A 101 -8.95 -3.87 -4.17
CA GLN A 101 -9.33 -5.19 -4.63
C GLN A 101 -9.85 -6.05 -3.46
N TYR A 102 -11.03 -6.62 -3.64
CA TYR A 102 -11.65 -7.63 -2.78
C TYR A 102 -11.46 -9.02 -3.41
N SER A 103 -12.14 -10.03 -2.87
CA SER A 103 -12.17 -11.38 -3.46
C SER A 103 -13.05 -11.47 -4.72
N ASP A 104 -14.05 -10.62 -4.84
CA ASP A 104 -15.19 -10.71 -5.77
C ASP A 104 -15.46 -9.40 -6.52
N LYS A 105 -14.72 -8.34 -6.19
CA LYS A 105 -14.86 -7.02 -6.80
C LYS A 105 -13.61 -6.16 -6.67
N ILE A 106 -13.58 -5.07 -7.41
CA ILE A 106 -12.64 -3.97 -7.29
C ILE A 106 -13.48 -2.71 -7.10
N GLU A 107 -13.23 -1.99 -6.01
CA GLU A 107 -13.79 -0.65 -5.79
C GLU A 107 -12.81 0.39 -6.32
N VAL A 108 -13.32 1.38 -7.05
CA VAL A 108 -12.53 2.47 -7.62
C VAL A 108 -12.91 3.75 -6.88
N TYR A 109 -11.92 4.33 -6.20
CA TYR A 109 -12.09 5.56 -5.44
C TYR A 109 -11.36 6.72 -6.12
N ASN A 110 -11.96 7.91 -6.09
CA ASN A 110 -11.24 9.14 -6.33
C ASN A 110 -10.24 9.35 -5.18
N TYR A 111 -8.95 9.49 -5.44
CA TYR A 111 -7.98 9.53 -4.35
C TYR A 111 -7.99 10.86 -3.56
N SER A 112 -8.42 11.97 -4.19
CA SER A 112 -8.40 13.28 -3.53
C SER A 112 -9.45 13.43 -2.43
N ASP A 113 -10.65 12.87 -2.63
CA ASP A 113 -11.75 12.96 -1.67
C ASP A 113 -12.22 11.59 -1.13
N LEU A 114 -11.67 10.50 -1.65
CA LEU A 114 -11.98 9.12 -1.30
C LEU A 114 -13.46 8.77 -1.51
N SER A 115 -14.12 9.46 -2.45
CA SER A 115 -15.43 9.08 -2.93
C SER A 115 -15.35 7.83 -3.81
N LEU A 116 -16.34 6.95 -3.69
CA LEU A 116 -16.45 5.76 -4.53
C LEU A 116 -17.00 6.17 -5.90
N GLU A 117 -16.20 5.99 -6.95
CA GLU A 117 -16.56 6.32 -8.33
C GLU A 117 -17.19 5.13 -9.04
N ASP A 118 -16.70 3.91 -8.81
CA ASP A 118 -17.18 2.70 -9.49
C ASP A 118 -16.91 1.40 -8.72
N VAL A 119 -17.60 0.32 -9.11
CA VAL A 119 -17.40 -1.04 -8.61
C VAL A 119 -17.40 -2.03 -9.78
N ILE A 120 -16.28 -2.72 -9.96
CA ILE A 120 -16.08 -3.74 -11.00
C ILE A 120 -16.18 -5.12 -10.34
N TYR A 121 -17.12 -5.96 -10.76
CA TYR A 121 -17.25 -7.33 -10.24
C TYR A 121 -16.33 -8.30 -11.00
N VAL A 122 -15.73 -9.25 -10.27
CA VAL A 122 -14.76 -10.24 -10.78
C VAL A 122 -15.35 -11.65 -10.74
#